data_AF-A0A2G6PW86-F1
#
_entry.id   AF-A0A2G6PW86-F1
#
_cell.length_a   1.000
_cell.length_b   1.000
_cell.length_c   1.000
_cell.angle_alpha   90.00
_cell.angle_beta   90.00
_cell.angle_gamma   90.00
#
_symmetry.space_group_name_H-M   'P 1'
#
loop_
_entity.id
_entity.type
_entity.pdbx_description
1 polymer ?
#
loop_
_entity_poly.entity_id
_entity_poly.type
_entity_poly.pdbx_seq_one_letter_code
_entity_poly.pdbx_strand_id
1 'polypeptide(L)'
;MKKIMLDTPGEFIENRRLYSALLVTANQCDIVGMVQDVTSTSTMYPPGFSSIFPRPVIGIISKMDLEEDASRAESFLQRAGAQTIIKTSAVNRQGIDKLRAILRSE
;
A
#
# COMPACT_ATOMS: atom_id res chain seq x y z
N MET A 1 12.10 -8.04 -19.96
CA MET A 1 11.11 -8.49 -18.95
C MET A 1 10.45 -7.25 -18.36
N LYS A 2 9.13 -7.06 -18.52
CA LYS A 2 8.39 -6.04 -17.75
C LYS A 2 8.48 -6.46 -16.28
N LYS A 3 9.03 -5.61 -15.42
CA LYS A 3 9.11 -5.87 -13.98
C LYS A 3 7.72 -5.55 -13.42
N ILE A 4 6.95 -6.59 -13.09
CA ILE A 4 5.50 -6.48 -12.78
C ILE A 4 5.26 -5.95 -11.35
N MET A 5 6.22 -6.14 -10.45
CA MET A 5 6.18 -5.63 -9.08
C MET A 5 7.58 -5.20 -8.65
N LEU A 6 7.65 -4.04 -8.00
CA LEU A 6 8.83 -3.57 -7.28
C LEU A 6 8.50 -3.62 -5.80
N ASP A 7 9.26 -4.42 -5.05
CA ASP A 7 9.16 -4.44 -3.60
C ASP A 7 10.22 -3.52 -3.01
N THR A 8 9.82 -2.69 -2.06
CA THR A 8 10.69 -1.74 -1.37
C THR A 8 10.84 -2.21 0.07
N PRO A 9 12.08 -2.45 0.54
CA PRO A 9 12.28 -2.84 1.94
C PRO A 9 11.67 -1.80 2.89
N GLY A 10 11.02 -2.25 3.96
CA GLY A 10 10.31 -1.38 4.89
C GLY A 10 11.17 -0.28 5.54
N GLU A 11 12.46 -0.56 5.72
CA GLU A 11 13.47 0.38 6.23
C GLU A 11 13.54 1.71 5.43
N PHE A 12 13.13 1.71 4.16
CA PHE A 12 13.13 2.89 3.30
C PHE A 12 12.10 3.93 3.74
N ILE A 13 11.02 3.50 4.38
CA ILE A 13 9.97 4.37 4.91
C ILE A 13 10.34 4.86 6.32
N GLU A 14 11.06 4.05 7.09
CA GLU A 14 11.50 4.42 8.45
C GLU A 14 12.62 5.47 8.43
N ASN A 15 13.47 5.45 7.40
CA ASN A 15 14.57 6.40 7.25
C ASN A 15 14.29 7.44 6.15
N ARG A 16 13.99 8.68 6.56
CA ARG A 16 13.73 9.81 5.64
C ARG A 16 14.83 10.05 4.59
N ARG A 17 16.07 9.65 4.85
CA ARG A 17 17.17 9.77 3.87
C ARG A 17 16.99 8.88 2.65
N LEU A 18 16.17 7.82 2.76
CA LEU A 18 15.89 6.85 1.70
C LEU A 18 14.64 7.21 0.87
N TYR A 19 13.93 8.30 1.20
CA TYR A 19 12.74 8.70 0.45
C TYR A 19 13.05 9.02 -1.01
N SER A 20 14.22 9.56 -1.32
CA SER A 20 14.64 9.80 -2.70
C SER A 20 14.71 8.50 -3.52
N ALA A 21 15.17 7.41 -2.92
CA ALA A 21 15.19 6.10 -3.57
C ALA A 21 13.77 5.55 -3.81
N LEU A 22 12.85 5.75 -2.85
CA LEU A 22 11.44 5.41 -3.04
C LEU A 22 10.80 6.22 -4.18
N LEU A 23 11.09 7.51 -4.27
CA LEU A 23 10.59 8.38 -5.34
C LEU A 23 11.09 7.98 -6.72
N VAL A 24 12.39 7.72 -6.85
CA VAL A 24 13.00 7.28 -8.11
C VAL A 24 12.39 5.95 -8.55
N THR A 25 12.16 5.03 -7.62
CA THR A 25 11.53 3.74 -7.87
C THR A 25 10.07 3.90 -8.30
N ALA A 26 9.29 4.69 -7.54
CA ALA A 26 7.89 4.96 -7.85
C ALA A 26 7.69 5.65 -9.19
N ASN A 27 8.65 6.47 -9.65
CA ASN A 27 8.58 7.12 -10.95
C ASN A 27 8.55 6.11 -12.12
N GLN A 28 9.05 4.89 -11.92
CA GLN A 28 9.02 3.80 -12.91
C GLN A 28 7.77 2.93 -12.82
N CYS A 29 6.89 3.18 -11.84
CA CYS A 29 5.65 2.43 -11.62
C CYS A 29 4.43 3.21 -12.13
N ASP A 30 3.40 2.47 -12.51
CA ASP A 30 2.10 3.05 -12.86
C ASP A 30 1.29 3.39 -11.59
N ILE A 31 1.40 2.57 -10.54
CA ILE A 31 0.67 2.68 -9.26
C ILE A 31 1.62 2.36 -8.10
N VAL A 32 1.43 3.04 -6.96
CA VAL A 32 2.07 2.70 -5.68
C VAL A 32 1.05 2.06 -4.74
N GLY A 33 1.40 0.90 -4.18
CA GLY A 33 0.59 0.20 -3.19
C GLY A 33 1.15 0.34 -1.78
N MET A 34 0.36 0.91 -0.87
CA MET A 34 0.66 0.97 0.56
C MET A 34 -0.04 -0.20 1.26
N VAL A 35 0.71 -1.08 1.91
CA VAL A 35 0.18 -2.29 2.53
C VAL A 35 0.14 -2.12 4.04
N GLN A 36 -1.03 -2.30 4.63
CA GLN A 36 -1.25 -2.27 6.06
C GLN A 36 -1.79 -3.64 6.52
N ASP A 37 -1.17 -4.22 7.53
CA ASP A 37 -1.70 -5.42 8.19
C ASP A 37 -2.90 -5.05 9.06
N VAL A 38 -4.01 -5.79 8.92
CA VAL A 38 -5.23 -5.57 9.71
C VAL A 38 -4.96 -5.73 11.21
N THR A 39 -4.08 -6.65 11.61
CA THR A 39 -3.80 -6.94 13.03
C THR A 39 -2.81 -5.95 13.65
N SER A 40 -2.21 -5.07 12.85
CA SER A 40 -1.17 -4.16 13.35
C SER A 40 -1.78 -3.01 14.14
N THR A 41 -1.25 -2.78 15.33
CA THR A 41 -1.66 -1.67 16.21
C THR A 41 -0.97 -0.35 15.83
N SER A 42 0.03 -0.39 14.95
CA SER A 42 0.77 0.77 14.47
C SER A 42 0.91 0.77 12.95
N THR A 43 1.36 1.91 12.42
CA THR A 43 1.66 2.07 11.00
C THR A 43 3.02 2.72 10.83
N MET A 44 3.74 2.31 9.78
CA MET A 44 4.99 2.93 9.37
C MET A 44 4.78 4.21 8.57
N TYR A 45 3.56 4.48 8.12
CA TYR A 45 3.25 5.58 7.22
C TYR A 45 2.96 6.88 7.98
N PRO A 46 3.75 7.95 7.75
CA PRO A 46 3.42 9.27 8.27
C PRO A 46 2.11 9.82 7.65
N PRO A 47 1.44 10.78 8.31
CA PRO A 47 0.33 11.51 7.70
C PRO A 47 0.75 12.16 6.38
N GLY A 48 -0.10 12.04 5.36
CA GLY A 48 0.15 12.58 4.02
C GLY A 48 1.31 11.93 3.25
N PHE A 49 1.83 10.78 3.70
CA PHE A 49 2.96 10.10 3.05
C PHE A 49 2.77 9.88 1.54
N SER A 50 1.55 9.57 1.10
CA SER A 50 1.20 9.43 -0.32
C SER A 50 1.60 10.63 -1.18
N SER A 51 1.60 11.85 -0.61
CA SER A 51 1.86 13.10 -1.34
C SER A 51 3.28 13.22 -1.89
N ILE A 52 4.22 12.41 -1.40
CA ILE A 52 5.57 12.42 -1.96
C ILE A 52 5.57 11.76 -3.35
N PHE A 53 4.68 10.78 -3.58
CA PHE A 53 4.70 10.00 -4.81
C PHE A 53 4.02 10.76 -5.96
N PRO A 54 4.66 10.85 -7.14
CA PRO A 54 4.04 11.45 -8.32
C PRO A 54 3.03 10.53 -9.02
N ARG A 55 2.71 9.38 -8.41
CA ARG A 55 1.87 8.32 -8.98
C ARG A 55 0.63 8.10 -8.11
N PRO A 56 -0.47 7.57 -8.68
CA PRO A 56 -1.63 7.14 -7.90
C PRO A 56 -1.22 6.18 -6.78
N VAL A 57 -1.74 6.43 -5.58
CA VAL A 57 -1.48 5.63 -4.38
C VAL A 57 -2.75 4.92 -3.95
N ILE A 58 -2.70 3.58 -3.88
CA ILE A 58 -3.75 2.75 -3.31
C ILE A 58 -3.32 2.20 -1.95
N GLY A 59 -4.29 1.99 -1.07
CA GLY A 59 -4.12 1.30 0.19
C GLY A 59 -4.60 -0.15 0.08
N ILE A 60 -3.86 -1.06 0.68
CA ILE A 60 -4.15 -2.50 0.70
C ILE A 60 -4.13 -2.93 2.15
N ILE A 61 -5.28 -3.36 2.67
CA ILE A 61 -5.35 -3.99 3.99
C ILE A 61 -5.18 -5.49 3.76
N SER A 62 -4.18 -6.07 4.41
CA SER A 62 -3.84 -7.49 4.29
C SER A 62 -4.30 -8.29 5.51
N LYS A 63 -4.31 -9.61 5.37
CA LYS A 63 -4.63 -10.58 6.43
C LYS A 63 -6.04 -10.45 7.01
N MET A 64 -7.03 -10.05 6.20
CA MET A 64 -8.43 -9.93 6.61
C MET A 64 -9.08 -11.25 7.08
N ASP A 65 -8.39 -12.38 6.94
CA ASP A 65 -8.75 -13.66 7.56
C ASP A 65 -8.52 -13.71 9.08
N LEU A 66 -7.72 -12.79 9.64
CA LEU A 66 -7.37 -12.77 11.06
C LEU A 66 -8.25 -11.82 11.89
N GLU A 67 -8.79 -10.76 11.28
CA GLU A 67 -9.59 -9.75 11.96
C GLU A 67 -10.65 -9.17 11.02
N GLU A 68 -11.90 -9.11 11.48
CA GLU A 68 -13.01 -8.58 10.69
C GLU A 68 -13.04 -7.03 10.70
N ASP A 69 -12.66 -6.42 11.83
CA ASP A 69 -12.63 -4.97 11.98
C ASP A 69 -11.35 -4.38 11.39
N ALA A 70 -11.50 -3.74 10.23
CA ALA A 70 -10.41 -3.06 9.55
C ALA A 70 -10.32 -1.56 9.85
N SER A 71 -11.16 -1.01 10.74
CA SER A 71 -11.33 0.44 10.91
C SER A 71 -10.02 1.15 11.26
N ARG A 72 -9.17 0.51 12.07
CA ARG A 72 -7.85 1.06 12.43
C ARG A 72 -6.90 1.09 11.23
N ALA A 73 -6.80 -0.02 10.51
CA ALA A 73 -5.95 -0.12 9.33
C ALA A 73 -6.41 0.85 8.22
N GLU A 74 -7.73 0.99 8.02
CA GLU A 74 -8.30 2.00 7.14
C GLU A 74 -7.91 3.41 7.55
N SER A 75 -8.05 3.75 8.84
CA SER A 75 -7.68 5.06 9.36
C SER A 75 -6.20 5.40 9.12
N PHE A 76 -5.30 4.43 9.29
CA PHE A 76 -3.88 4.61 8.99
C PHE A 76 -3.63 4.93 7.52
N LEU A 77 -4.21 4.16 6.61
CA LEU A 77 -4.05 4.36 5.17
C LEU A 77 -4.69 5.66 4.69
N GLN A 78 -5.87 6.01 5.21
CA GLN A 78 -6.54 7.28 4.91
C GLN A 78 -5.70 8.48 5.38
N ARG A 79 -5.16 8.43 6.62
CA ARG A 79 -4.28 9.49 7.14
C ARG A 79 -3.00 9.63 6.33
N ALA A 80 -2.46 8.52 5.83
CA ALA A 80 -1.32 8.55 4.92
C ALA A 80 -1.68 9.09 3.52
N GLY A 81 -2.98 9.20 3.20
CA GLY A 81 -3.52 9.79 1.97
C GLY A 81 -3.79 8.80 0.85
N ALA A 82 -3.90 7.50 1.15
CA ALA A 82 -4.39 6.52 0.17
C ALA A 82 -5.87 6.81 -0.14
N GLN A 83 -6.19 6.97 -1.43
CA GLN A 83 -7.54 7.36 -1.87
C GLN A 83 -8.47 6.15 -2.05
N THR A 84 -7.93 5.05 -2.56
CA THR A 84 -8.66 3.79 -2.75
C THR A 84 -8.09 2.74 -1.81
N ILE A 85 -8.92 2.14 -0.97
CA ILE A 85 -8.50 1.09 -0.03
C ILE A 85 -9.17 -0.24 -0.39
N ILE A 86 -8.37 -1.30 -0.45
CA ILE A 86 -8.82 -2.65 -0.77
C ILE A 86 -8.50 -3.59 0.39
N LYS A 87 -9.53 -4.26 0.91
CA LYS A 87 -9.38 -5.31 1.92
C LYS A 87 -9.05 -6.63 1.23
N THR A 88 -7.99 -7.28 1.69
CA THR A 88 -7.47 -8.51 1.08
C THR A 88 -7.11 -9.57 2.10
N SER A 89 -7.33 -10.83 1.72
CA SER A 89 -6.80 -12.00 2.41
C SER A 89 -6.18 -12.93 1.37
N ALA A 90 -4.93 -13.33 1.60
CA ALA A 90 -4.28 -14.32 0.74
C ALA A 90 -4.82 -15.74 0.99
N VAL A 91 -5.27 -16.02 2.23
CA VAL A 91 -5.82 -17.31 2.64
C VAL A 91 -7.20 -17.52 2.02
N ASN A 92 -8.10 -16.56 2.23
CA ASN A 92 -9.48 -16.64 1.76
C ASN A 92 -9.66 -16.12 0.33
N ARG A 93 -8.59 -15.62 -0.29
CA ARG A 93 -8.56 -14.97 -1.62
C ARG A 93 -9.48 -13.75 -1.74
N GLN A 94 -9.95 -13.21 -0.61
CA GLN A 94 -10.79 -12.01 -0.56
C GLN A 94 -10.05 -10.83 -1.20
N GLY A 95 -10.77 -10.06 -2.03
CA GLY A 95 -10.28 -8.79 -2.59
C GLY A 95 -9.15 -8.92 -3.63
N ILE A 96 -8.62 -10.11 -3.87
CA ILE A 96 -7.51 -10.34 -4.81
C ILE A 96 -7.92 -10.01 -6.24
N ASP A 97 -9.13 -10.38 -6.66
CA ASP A 97 -9.58 -10.10 -8.02
C ASP A 97 -9.88 -8.60 -8.24
N LYS A 98 -10.37 -7.91 -7.20
CA LYS A 98 -10.50 -6.45 -7.20
C LYS A 98 -9.14 -5.76 -7.30
N LEU A 99 -8.14 -6.23 -6.54
CA LEU A 99 -6.77 -5.73 -6.62
C LEU A 99 -6.18 -5.95 -8.02
N ARG A 100 -6.37 -7.13 -8.61
CA ARG A 100 -5.92 -7.43 -9.98
C ARG A 100 -6.58 -6.53 -11.02
N ALA A 101 -7.86 -6.23 -10.88
CA ALA A 101 -8.57 -5.35 -11.81
C ALA A 101 -7.95 -3.94 -11.81
N ILE A 102 -7.64 -3.41 -10.62
CA ILE A 102 -7.00 -2.08 -10.47
C ILE A 102 -5.58 -2.07 -11.03
N LEU A 103 -4.80 -3.14 -10.83
CA LEU A 103 -3.44 -3.23 -11.35
C LEU A 103 -3.36 -3.50 -12.87
N ARG A 104 -4.48 -3.84 -13.51
CA ARG A 104 -4.57 -4.15 -14.94
C ARG A 104 -5.24 -3.06 -15.77
N SER A 105 -5.79 -2.02 -15.15
CA SER A 105 -6.41 -0.92 -15.89
C SER A 105 -5.33 -0.18 -16.68
N GLU A 106 -5.48 -0.19 -18.01
CA GLU A 106 -4.64 0.51 -18.99
C GLU A 106 -4.72 2.04 -18.86
#